data_AF-A0A928MT04-F1
#
_entry.id   AF-A0A928MT04-F1
#
_cell.length_a   1.000
_cell.length_b   1.000
_cell.length_c   1.000
_cell.angle_alpha   90.00
_cell.angle_beta   90.00
_cell.angle_gamma   90.00
#
_symmetry.space_group_name_H-M   'P 1'
#
loop_
_entity.id
_entity.type
_entity.pdbx_description
1 polymer ?
#
loop_
_entity_poly.entity_id
_entity_poly.type
_entity_poly.pdbx_seq_one_letter_code
_entity_poly.pdbx_strand_id
1 'polypeptide(L)'
;MANKVDPKRHKMQTDREESRRPHTQKSMGAEPARDPKRHAKQKVPSGKNRVVDMDRLIEAKNADYATRTVDYNPVDATFLMLVMILLLFGLVMVFSASYAQSLEDNGSASYYFTHQLGFAVFGLVCMFVFGYLVNYYYLKKWTVLFYVVCLILLLAVVFFGEETNNAVRWIRIGSIRFQPSEFAKIAVIFFMARWCENHRNRMKNLDTALLGFAIAVVPVVGLLALQPHFSCAILIVATAFIMLYIGGIGNKWFWPIVGLGGIAVVMFICFGDQIPVDYIANRWTAWKNPAMYQQGTGYQTMQSLMALGSGGLFGVGLGNSRQKQLFLPESHNDYILSIVGEELGLFGILVILLLFALLIWRGVVIARKARDRFGFLLVIGIMAKIALQVLLNLAVVTNAIPVTGMALPFFSYGGTALVAQLAEIGVVLNISRQARPDENNIKQ
;
A
#
# COMPACT_ATOMS: atom_id res chain seq x y z
N MET A 1 -25.12 -32.46 29.46
CA MET A 1 -26.44 -32.27 30.11
C MET A 1 -26.27 -31.10 31.09
N ALA A 2 -27.00 -29.98 30.96
CA ALA A 2 -28.34 -29.70 31.55
C ALA A 2 -28.28 -29.62 33.10
N ASN A 3 -28.86 -28.67 33.87
CA ASN A 3 -29.86 -27.57 33.73
C ASN A 3 -29.60 -26.54 34.90
N LYS A 4 -30.15 -25.31 35.06
CA LYS A 4 -30.91 -24.31 34.25
C LYS A 4 -30.97 -22.94 34.99
N VAL A 5 -31.11 -21.84 34.24
CA VAL A 5 -31.97 -20.61 34.43
C VAL A 5 -32.18 -19.97 35.82
N ASP A 6 -32.03 -18.63 35.88
CA ASP A 6 -32.90 -17.72 36.67
C ASP A 6 -33.10 -16.35 35.94
N PRO A 7 -34.33 -15.75 35.86
CA PRO A 7 -34.55 -14.50 35.11
C PRO A 7 -35.44 -13.40 35.78
N LYS A 8 -35.01 -12.13 35.61
CA LYS A 8 -35.81 -10.86 35.63
C LYS A 8 -36.49 -10.38 36.93
N ARG A 9 -36.35 -9.07 37.19
CA ARG A 9 -37.50 -8.14 37.38
C ARG A 9 -37.15 -6.70 36.98
N HIS A 10 -38.15 -5.81 36.96
CA HIS A 10 -38.10 -4.50 36.27
C HIS A 10 -38.53 -3.32 37.17
N LYS A 11 -38.31 -2.09 36.68
CA LYS A 11 -38.73 -0.81 37.28
C LYS A 11 -40.25 -0.60 37.21
N MET A 12 -40.83 0.17 38.15
CA MET A 12 -41.55 1.44 37.90
C MET A 12 -42.38 1.94 39.12
N GLN A 13 -42.36 3.28 39.36
CA GLN A 13 -43.49 4.17 39.76
C GLN A 13 -44.26 3.90 41.10
N THR A 14 -44.92 4.85 41.79
CA THR A 14 -45.04 6.34 41.79
C THR A 14 -45.53 6.82 43.20
N ASP A 15 -45.85 8.11 43.36
CA ASP A 15 -46.73 8.69 44.41
C ASP A 15 -46.13 8.84 45.85
N ARG A 16 -46.52 9.80 46.72
CA ARG A 16 -47.16 11.15 46.59
C ARG A 16 -46.98 11.96 47.89
N GLU A 17 -47.28 13.27 47.80
CA GLU A 17 -47.83 14.18 48.84
C GLU A 17 -47.05 14.63 50.12
N GLU A 18 -46.97 15.96 50.22
CA GLU A 18 -46.84 16.94 51.33
C GLU A 18 -46.62 16.54 52.81
N SER A 19 -45.72 17.29 53.51
CA SER A 19 -46.01 17.84 54.86
C SER A 19 -45.23 19.12 55.27
N ARG A 20 -45.91 20.26 55.12
CA ARG A 20 -45.87 21.60 55.78
C ARG A 20 -44.79 22.02 56.83
N ARG A 21 -44.21 23.21 56.57
CA ARG A 21 -44.01 24.42 57.46
C ARG A 21 -42.90 24.41 58.56
N PRO A 22 -42.51 25.58 59.16
CA PRO A 22 -42.81 27.00 58.87
C PRO A 22 -41.59 27.97 58.74
N HIS A 23 -41.87 29.29 58.62
CA HIS A 23 -40.94 30.43 58.48
C HIS A 23 -39.99 30.72 59.66
N THR A 24 -38.95 31.53 59.37
CA THR A 24 -38.49 32.61 60.27
C THR A 24 -38.13 33.87 59.43
N GLN A 25 -38.08 35.07 60.05
CA GLN A 25 -38.16 36.35 59.34
C GLN A 25 -37.33 37.47 60.02
N LYS A 26 -36.50 38.19 59.24
CA LYS A 26 -35.86 39.52 59.49
C LYS A 26 -34.91 39.82 58.32
N SER A 27 -34.64 41.05 57.88
CA SER A 27 -35.24 42.38 58.15
C SER A 27 -34.96 43.33 56.98
N MET A 28 -35.80 44.34 56.78
CA MET A 28 -35.61 45.35 55.72
C MET A 28 -34.49 46.37 56.03
N GLY A 29 -33.86 46.91 54.98
CA GLY A 29 -32.98 48.09 55.00
C GLY A 29 -33.20 48.88 53.70
N ALA A 30 -33.19 50.22 53.78
CA ALA A 30 -33.81 51.10 52.78
C ALA A 30 -33.11 51.17 51.40
N GLU A 31 -33.92 51.34 50.34
CA GLU A 31 -33.50 51.63 48.95
C GLU A 31 -33.58 53.16 48.69
N PRO A 32 -32.52 53.84 48.23
CA PRO A 32 -32.57 55.23 47.80
C PRO A 32 -33.01 55.37 46.32
N ALA A 33 -33.78 56.43 46.06
CA ALA A 33 -34.52 56.70 44.81
C ALA A 33 -33.75 56.54 43.48
N ARG A 34 -34.48 56.10 42.44
CA ARG A 34 -34.02 56.07 41.04
C ARG A 34 -34.11 57.47 40.40
N ASP A 35 -33.00 57.97 39.84
CA ASP A 35 -32.99 59.15 38.95
C ASP A 35 -33.44 58.74 37.52
N PRO A 36 -34.54 59.31 36.97
CA PRO A 36 -35.10 58.90 35.68
C PRO A 36 -34.46 59.59 34.45
N LYS A 37 -33.20 60.05 34.50
CA LYS A 37 -32.55 60.79 33.38
C LYS A 37 -31.20 60.25 32.90
N ARG A 38 -31.17 59.10 32.22
CA ARG A 38 -30.10 58.76 31.23
C ARG A 38 -30.47 57.71 30.17
N HIS A 39 -31.32 58.08 29.22
CA HIS A 39 -31.43 57.36 27.92
C HIS A 39 -30.19 57.60 27.04
N ALA A 40 -29.02 57.15 27.49
CA ALA A 40 -27.85 57.04 26.64
C ALA A 40 -28.09 55.95 25.60
N LYS A 41 -28.15 56.30 24.31
CA LYS A 41 -28.31 55.35 23.21
C LYS A 41 -27.09 54.41 23.14
N GLN A 42 -27.17 53.26 23.83
CA GLN A 42 -26.16 52.21 23.73
C GLN A 42 -26.19 51.67 22.30
N LYS A 43 -25.27 52.13 21.46
CA LYS A 43 -25.16 51.70 20.06
C LYS A 43 -24.87 50.20 20.03
N VAL A 44 -25.88 49.41 19.68
CA VAL A 44 -25.67 48.04 19.19
C VAL A 44 -24.62 48.11 18.08
N PRO A 45 -23.49 47.37 18.16
CA PRO A 45 -22.47 47.41 17.13
C PRO A 45 -23.08 47.01 15.77
N SER A 46 -23.06 47.94 14.82
CA SER A 46 -23.67 47.72 13.50
C SER A 46 -23.01 46.53 12.82
N GLY A 47 -23.81 45.55 12.41
CA GLY A 47 -23.32 44.28 11.89
C GLY A 47 -22.65 44.42 10.53
N LYS A 48 -21.31 44.56 10.50
CA LYS A 48 -20.52 44.48 9.26
C LYS A 48 -19.22 43.67 9.35
N ASN A 49 -18.59 43.53 10.51
CA ASN A 49 -17.36 42.73 10.67
C ASN A 49 -17.63 41.34 11.27
N ARG A 50 -18.50 40.56 10.61
CA ARG A 50 -18.69 39.12 10.91
C ARG A 50 -18.48 38.17 9.74
N VAL A 51 -17.98 38.69 8.61
CA VAL A 51 -17.10 37.90 7.75
C VAL A 51 -15.81 37.72 8.54
N VAL A 52 -15.70 36.60 9.26
CA VAL A 52 -14.39 36.17 9.76
C VAL A 52 -13.64 35.75 8.51
N ASP A 53 -12.64 36.55 8.15
CA ASP A 53 -11.85 36.43 6.93
C ASP A 53 -11.34 34.99 6.80
N MET A 54 -11.97 34.23 5.90
CA MET A 54 -11.79 32.78 5.82
C MET A 54 -10.40 32.44 5.29
N ASP A 55 -9.84 33.31 4.45
CA ASP A 55 -8.49 33.20 3.95
C ASP A 55 -7.50 33.47 5.09
N ARG A 56 -7.73 34.47 5.96
CA ARG A 56 -6.93 34.61 7.20
C ARG A 56 -7.09 33.44 8.16
N LEU A 57 -8.26 32.80 8.26
CA LEU A 57 -8.42 31.58 9.07
C LEU A 57 -7.65 30.39 8.47
N ILE A 58 -7.67 30.25 7.15
CA ILE A 58 -6.91 29.22 6.43
C ILE A 58 -5.40 29.50 6.55
N GLU A 59 -4.98 30.75 6.40
CA GLU A 59 -3.59 31.21 6.49
C GLU A 59 -3.04 31.08 7.91
N ALA A 60 -3.75 31.56 8.93
CA ALA A 60 -3.37 31.37 10.33
C ALA A 60 -3.33 29.90 10.74
N LYS A 61 -4.24 29.06 10.20
CA LYS A 61 -4.24 27.62 10.45
C LYS A 61 -3.11 26.89 9.69
N ASN A 62 -2.78 27.33 8.48
CA ASN A 62 -1.62 26.86 7.73
C ASN A 62 -0.32 27.29 8.43
N ALA A 63 -0.29 28.47 9.04
CA ALA A 63 0.80 28.93 9.90
C ALA A 63 0.90 28.07 11.17
N ASP A 64 -0.18 27.79 11.90
CA ASP A 64 -0.17 26.86 13.06
C ASP A 64 0.27 25.44 12.68
N TYR A 65 -0.04 24.99 11.45
CA TYR A 65 0.50 23.74 10.90
C TYR A 65 2.01 23.79 10.59
N ALA A 66 2.57 24.98 10.32
CA ALA A 66 3.97 25.19 9.97
C ALA A 66 4.86 25.60 11.17
N THR A 67 4.30 26.21 12.20
CA THR A 67 5.03 26.70 13.39
C THR A 67 5.02 25.74 14.57
N ARG A 68 4.08 24.78 14.62
CA ARG A 68 4.19 23.65 15.56
C ARG A 68 5.47 22.88 15.26
N THR A 69 6.39 22.88 16.22
CA THR A 69 7.54 21.98 16.24
C THR A 69 7.05 20.56 15.96
N VAL A 70 7.66 19.91 14.97
CA VAL A 70 7.37 18.51 14.69
C VAL A 70 8.18 17.70 15.69
N ASP A 71 7.56 17.41 16.84
CA ASP A 71 8.14 16.55 17.85
C ASP A 71 8.25 15.15 17.25
N TYR A 72 9.45 14.82 16.74
CA TYR A 72 9.70 13.56 16.05
C TYR A 72 9.82 12.44 17.08
N ASN A 73 8.83 11.55 17.11
CA ASN A 73 8.94 10.27 17.79
C ASN A 73 10.13 9.46 17.23
N PRO A 74 10.69 8.52 18.01
CA PRO A 74 11.59 7.51 17.47
C PRO A 74 10.92 6.73 16.32
N VAL A 75 11.74 6.22 15.41
CA VAL A 75 11.29 5.33 14.32
C VAL A 75 10.62 4.08 14.89
N ASP A 76 9.58 3.58 14.21
CA ASP A 76 8.97 2.29 14.54
C ASP A 76 9.96 1.13 14.33
N ALA A 77 10.71 0.81 15.39
CA ALA A 77 11.77 -0.18 15.36
C ALA A 77 11.27 -1.59 15.02
N THR A 78 10.02 -1.92 15.37
CA THR A 78 9.39 -3.20 15.01
C THR A 78 9.19 -3.31 13.50
N PHE A 79 8.66 -2.27 12.87
CA PHE A 79 8.47 -2.22 11.42
C PHE A 79 9.81 -2.22 10.67
N LEU A 80 10.79 -1.42 11.13
CA LEU A 80 12.14 -1.42 10.55
C LEU A 80 12.80 -2.80 10.66
N MET A 81 12.74 -3.46 11.82
CA MET A 81 13.32 -4.79 12.01
C MET A 81 12.69 -5.83 11.07
N LEU A 82 11.37 -5.81 10.88
CA LEU A 82 10.67 -6.70 9.94
C LEU A 82 11.15 -6.49 8.49
N VAL A 83 11.34 -5.24 8.05
CA VAL A 83 11.92 -4.95 6.72
C VAL A 83 13.36 -5.45 6.62
N MET A 84 14.19 -5.22 7.63
CA MET A 84 15.59 -5.69 7.60
C MET A 84 15.69 -7.22 7.57
N ILE A 85 14.84 -7.94 8.29
CA ILE A 85 14.78 -9.41 8.25
C ILE A 85 14.37 -9.87 6.84
N LEU A 86 13.30 -9.30 6.27
CA LEU A 86 12.84 -9.64 4.91
C LEU A 86 13.92 -9.33 3.85
N LEU A 87 14.63 -8.21 3.97
CA LEU A 87 15.71 -7.80 3.06
C LEU A 87 16.92 -8.74 3.13
N LEU A 88 17.39 -9.07 4.35
CA LEU A 88 18.54 -9.96 4.54
C LEU A 88 18.23 -11.38 4.05
N PHE A 89 17.02 -11.88 4.37
CA PHE A 89 16.57 -13.18 3.88
C PHE A 89 16.43 -13.19 2.35
N GLY A 90 15.87 -12.12 1.77
CA GLY A 90 15.78 -11.92 0.33
C GLY A 90 17.15 -11.97 -0.37
N LEU A 91 18.15 -11.26 0.16
CA LEU A 91 19.53 -11.29 -0.35
C LEU A 91 20.15 -12.69 -0.31
N VAL A 92 19.92 -13.46 0.76
CA VAL A 92 20.37 -14.86 0.87
C VAL A 92 19.67 -15.75 -0.17
N MET A 93 18.36 -15.58 -0.39
CA MET A 93 17.64 -16.36 -1.40
C MET A 93 18.00 -15.97 -2.83
N VAL A 94 18.31 -14.69 -3.12
CA VAL A 94 18.84 -14.28 -4.43
C VAL A 94 20.19 -14.94 -4.68
N PHE A 95 21.09 -14.96 -3.69
CA PHE A 95 22.36 -15.69 -3.83
C PHE A 95 22.13 -17.18 -4.06
N SER A 96 21.28 -17.83 -3.25
CA SER A 96 21.01 -19.27 -3.39
C SER A 96 20.40 -19.61 -4.76
N ALA A 97 19.39 -18.87 -5.21
CA ALA A 97 18.64 -19.15 -6.44
C ALA A 97 19.41 -18.76 -7.72
N SER A 98 20.15 -17.64 -7.73
CA SER A 98 20.88 -17.19 -8.92
C SER A 98 22.21 -17.93 -9.16
N TYR A 99 22.73 -18.66 -8.16
CA TYR A 99 24.07 -19.26 -8.19
C TYR A 99 24.45 -19.97 -9.50
N ALA A 100 23.60 -20.89 -9.99
CA ALA A 100 23.88 -21.67 -11.19
C ALA A 100 23.83 -20.83 -12.47
N GLN A 101 22.78 -20.02 -12.63
CA GLN A 101 22.64 -19.10 -13.76
C GLN A 101 23.77 -18.05 -13.79
N SER A 102 24.20 -17.55 -12.62
CA SER A 102 25.29 -16.59 -12.49
C SER A 102 26.64 -17.16 -12.93
N LEU A 103 26.85 -18.48 -12.76
CA LEU A 103 28.04 -19.18 -13.26
C LEU A 103 28.00 -19.35 -14.79
N GLU A 104 26.85 -19.68 -15.37
CA GLU A 104 26.67 -19.82 -16.82
C GLU A 104 26.78 -18.48 -17.54
N ASP A 105 25.94 -17.50 -17.17
CA ASP A 105 25.81 -16.22 -17.89
C ASP A 105 27.06 -15.33 -17.79
N ASN A 106 27.83 -15.43 -16.69
CA ASN A 106 28.90 -14.46 -16.36
C ASN A 106 30.21 -15.10 -15.85
N GLY A 107 30.32 -16.42 -15.78
CA GLY A 107 31.50 -17.11 -15.22
C GLY A 107 31.76 -16.83 -13.72
N SER A 108 30.81 -16.20 -13.02
CA SER A 108 30.98 -15.73 -11.64
C SER A 108 29.69 -15.91 -10.86
N ALA A 109 29.71 -16.83 -9.89
CA ALA A 109 28.57 -17.20 -9.04
C ALA A 109 27.95 -16.04 -8.24
N SER A 110 28.60 -14.87 -8.19
CA SER A 110 28.20 -13.73 -7.35
C SER A 110 27.61 -12.55 -8.13
N TYR A 111 27.54 -12.59 -9.47
CA TYR A 111 27.16 -11.43 -10.29
C TYR A 111 25.80 -10.83 -9.91
N TYR A 112 24.75 -11.65 -9.84
CA TYR A 112 23.40 -11.18 -9.49
C TYR A 112 23.32 -10.70 -8.03
N PHE A 113 24.02 -11.39 -7.12
CA PHE A 113 24.08 -11.02 -5.71
C PHE A 113 24.80 -9.68 -5.47
N THR A 114 25.95 -9.43 -6.10
CA THR A 114 26.69 -8.17 -5.92
C THR A 114 25.92 -6.98 -6.47
N HIS A 115 25.22 -7.15 -7.60
CA HIS A 115 24.31 -6.13 -8.13
C HIS A 115 23.13 -5.88 -7.19
N GLN A 116 22.42 -6.92 -6.76
CA GLN A 116 21.30 -6.79 -5.82
C GLN A 116 21.74 -6.15 -4.48
N LEU A 117 22.94 -6.48 -3.98
CA LEU A 117 23.53 -5.88 -2.78
C LEU A 117 23.85 -4.39 -2.98
N GLY A 118 24.40 -4.00 -4.13
CA GLY A 118 24.61 -2.59 -4.47
C GLY A 118 23.29 -1.79 -4.50
N PHE A 119 22.25 -2.35 -5.12
CA PHE A 119 20.91 -1.77 -5.10
C PHE A 119 20.25 -1.80 -3.71
N ALA A 120 20.52 -2.81 -2.87
CA ALA A 120 20.06 -2.85 -1.49
C ALA A 120 20.70 -1.74 -0.65
N VAL A 121 22.01 -1.52 -0.76
CA VAL A 121 22.72 -0.42 -0.07
C VAL A 121 22.19 0.93 -0.54
N PHE A 122 22.04 1.15 -1.85
CA PHE A 122 21.46 2.40 -2.37
C PHE A 122 20.00 2.58 -1.93
N GLY A 123 19.21 1.52 -1.93
CA GLY A 123 17.83 1.52 -1.42
C GLY A 123 17.73 1.83 0.07
N LEU A 124 18.66 1.34 0.90
CA LEU A 124 18.77 1.69 2.32
C LEU A 124 19.16 3.16 2.52
N VAL A 125 20.01 3.73 1.67
CA VAL A 125 20.28 5.18 1.64
C VAL A 125 19.01 5.95 1.28
N CYS A 126 18.25 5.53 0.26
CA CYS A 126 16.95 6.13 -0.06
C CYS A 126 15.96 6.01 1.11
N MET A 127 15.86 4.86 1.76
CA MET A 127 15.03 4.62 2.94
C MET A 127 15.39 5.59 4.08
N PHE A 128 16.68 5.80 4.34
CA PHE A 128 17.16 6.76 5.33
C PHE A 128 16.82 8.20 4.93
N VAL A 129 17.07 8.61 3.69
CA VAL A 129 16.78 9.96 3.19
C VAL A 129 15.28 10.27 3.29
N PHE A 130 14.41 9.40 2.80
CA PHE A 130 12.96 9.59 2.91
C PHE A 130 12.43 9.47 4.34
N GLY A 131 13.02 8.60 5.17
CA GLY A 131 12.64 8.41 6.58
C GLY A 131 13.05 9.57 7.51
N TYR A 132 14.24 10.14 7.30
CA TYR A 132 14.84 11.12 8.21
C TYR A 132 14.86 12.55 7.69
N LEU A 133 15.21 12.76 6.42
CA LEU A 133 15.54 14.09 5.88
C LEU A 133 14.36 14.74 5.14
N VAL A 134 13.55 13.96 4.43
CA VAL A 134 12.38 14.48 3.70
C VAL A 134 11.18 14.62 4.65
N ASN A 135 10.56 15.80 4.73
CA ASN A 135 9.28 15.97 5.41
C ASN A 135 8.12 15.66 4.44
N TYR A 136 7.28 14.67 4.77
CA TYR A 136 6.18 14.23 3.90
C TYR A 136 5.13 15.31 3.57
N TYR A 137 5.06 16.41 4.32
CA TYR A 137 4.23 17.56 3.97
C TYR A 137 4.64 18.19 2.61
N TYR A 138 5.93 18.14 2.25
CA TYR A 138 6.37 18.53 0.91
C TYR A 138 6.02 17.47 -0.13
N LEU A 139 6.15 16.17 0.19
CA LEU A 139 5.73 15.08 -0.70
C LEU A 139 4.26 15.22 -1.13
N LYS A 140 3.37 15.66 -0.22
CA LYS A 140 1.98 16.04 -0.53
C LYS A 140 1.88 17.19 -1.53
N LYS A 141 2.71 18.23 -1.43
CA LYS A 141 2.73 19.35 -2.40
C LYS A 141 3.21 18.89 -3.78
N TRP A 142 4.29 18.13 -3.83
CA TRP A 142 4.92 17.66 -5.07
C TRP A 142 4.18 16.51 -5.78
N THR A 143 3.20 15.85 -5.13
CA THR A 143 2.41 14.72 -5.68
C THR A 143 1.98 14.89 -7.15
N VAL A 144 1.50 16.07 -7.56
CA VAL A 144 1.01 16.28 -8.95
C VAL A 144 2.17 16.31 -9.94
N LEU A 145 3.30 16.95 -9.60
CA LEU A 145 4.49 16.92 -10.44
C LEU A 145 5.07 15.50 -10.50
N PHE A 146 5.11 14.79 -9.38
CA PHE A 146 5.56 13.39 -9.30
C PHE A 146 4.73 12.47 -10.22
N TYR A 147 3.41 12.68 -10.27
CA TYR A 147 2.52 11.97 -11.19
C TYR A 147 2.75 12.36 -12.66
N VAL A 148 2.91 13.65 -12.99
CA VAL A 148 3.21 14.09 -14.37
C VAL A 148 4.57 13.57 -14.85
N VAL A 149 5.61 13.62 -14.02
CA VAL A 149 6.93 13.04 -14.30
C VAL A 149 6.81 11.53 -14.52
N CYS A 150 5.97 10.83 -13.76
CA CYS A 150 5.72 9.42 -14.00
C CYS A 150 5.09 9.16 -15.39
N LEU A 151 4.11 9.97 -15.82
CA LEU A 151 3.52 9.82 -17.15
C LEU A 151 4.54 10.09 -18.26
N ILE A 152 5.41 11.09 -18.09
CA ILE A 152 6.52 11.37 -19.01
C ILE A 152 7.50 10.20 -19.07
N LEU A 153 7.87 9.61 -17.92
CA LEU A 153 8.77 8.46 -17.86
C LEU A 153 8.15 7.19 -18.49
N LEU A 154 6.84 6.95 -18.29
CA LEU A 154 6.13 5.85 -18.95
C LEU A 154 6.01 6.07 -20.46
N LEU A 155 5.74 7.29 -20.91
CA LEU A 155 5.73 7.64 -22.33
C LEU A 155 7.13 7.48 -22.96
N ALA A 156 8.20 7.81 -22.22
CA ALA A 156 9.57 7.62 -22.67
C ALA A 156 9.94 6.14 -22.90
N VAL A 157 9.34 5.18 -22.17
CA VAL A 157 9.52 3.74 -22.48
C VAL A 157 9.02 3.41 -23.88
N VAL A 158 7.90 4.00 -24.30
CA VAL A 158 7.25 3.71 -25.60
C VAL A 158 8.11 4.16 -26.78
N PHE A 159 8.99 5.15 -26.59
CA PHE A 159 9.87 5.69 -27.65
C PHE A 159 11.36 5.32 -27.51
N PHE A 160 11.84 5.05 -26.28
CA PHE A 160 13.27 4.89 -25.97
C PHE A 160 13.57 3.66 -25.08
N GLY A 161 12.61 2.75 -24.93
CA GLY A 161 12.81 1.55 -24.11
C GLY A 161 13.69 0.49 -24.78
N GLU A 162 14.43 -0.25 -23.97
CA GLU A 162 15.14 -1.46 -24.36
C GLU A 162 14.13 -2.62 -24.44
N GLU A 163 14.11 -3.34 -25.57
CA GLU A 163 13.33 -4.58 -25.69
C GLU A 163 14.03 -5.71 -24.92
N THR A 164 13.27 -6.46 -24.13
CA THR A 164 13.77 -7.64 -23.42
C THR A 164 12.63 -8.65 -23.28
N ASN A 165 12.88 -9.91 -23.65
CA ASN A 165 11.89 -11.00 -23.60
C ASN A 165 10.56 -10.62 -24.29
N ASN A 166 10.66 -10.06 -25.50
CA ASN A 166 9.57 -9.59 -26.37
C ASN A 166 8.67 -8.52 -25.73
N ALA A 167 9.22 -7.67 -24.84
CA ALA A 167 8.51 -6.54 -24.26
C ALA A 167 9.44 -5.33 -24.01
N VAL A 168 8.98 -4.15 -24.42
CA VAL A 168 9.67 -2.87 -24.18
C VAL A 168 9.17 -2.29 -22.85
N ARG A 169 9.96 -2.45 -21.78
CA ARG A 169 9.57 -2.12 -20.39
C ARG A 169 10.62 -1.37 -19.57
N TRP A 170 11.85 -1.28 -20.07
CA TRP A 170 13.00 -0.75 -19.34
C TRP A 170 13.64 0.40 -20.13
N ILE A 171 14.22 1.38 -19.44
CA ILE A 171 15.04 2.44 -20.05
C ILE A 171 16.48 2.22 -19.58
N ARG A 172 17.42 2.09 -20.52
CA ARG A 172 18.83 1.87 -20.20
C ARG A 172 19.57 3.20 -20.04
N ILE A 173 20.09 3.44 -18.84
CA ILE A 173 20.81 4.65 -18.47
C ILE A 173 22.25 4.23 -18.13
N GLY A 174 23.10 4.18 -19.16
CA GLY A 174 24.46 3.63 -19.05
C GLY A 174 24.43 2.14 -18.71
N SER A 175 25.00 1.78 -17.56
CA SER A 175 24.99 0.42 -17.00
C SER A 175 23.70 0.06 -16.25
N ILE A 176 22.84 1.02 -15.91
CA ILE A 176 21.64 0.79 -15.10
C ILE A 176 20.41 0.64 -16.01
N ARG A 177 19.68 -0.47 -15.86
CA ARG A 177 18.32 -0.61 -16.41
C ARG A 177 17.32 -0.01 -15.43
N PHE A 178 16.65 1.08 -15.81
CA PHE A 178 15.58 1.71 -15.03
C PHE A 178 14.20 1.20 -15.47
N GLN A 179 13.24 1.06 -14.54
CA GLN A 179 11.90 0.58 -14.83
C GLN A 179 10.82 1.57 -14.36
N PRO A 180 10.28 2.43 -15.24
CA PRO A 180 9.26 3.42 -14.89
C PRO A 180 7.98 2.83 -14.28
N SER A 181 7.65 1.56 -14.53
CA SER A 181 6.50 0.88 -13.90
C SER A 181 6.61 0.76 -12.38
N GLU A 182 7.83 0.71 -11.82
CA GLU A 182 8.03 0.69 -10.37
C GLU A 182 7.67 2.04 -9.74
N PHE A 183 8.10 3.13 -10.39
CA PHE A 183 7.76 4.50 -10.02
C PHE A 183 6.26 4.77 -10.16
N ALA A 184 5.60 4.20 -11.18
CA ALA A 184 4.17 4.35 -11.42
C ALA A 184 3.29 3.84 -10.27
N LYS A 185 3.65 2.71 -9.66
CA LYS A 185 2.94 2.18 -8.48
C LYS A 185 2.95 3.19 -7.32
N ILE A 186 4.10 3.85 -7.07
CA ILE A 186 4.22 4.91 -6.07
C ILE A 186 3.38 6.14 -6.48
N ALA A 187 3.47 6.56 -7.75
CA ALA A 187 2.83 7.79 -8.22
C ALA A 187 1.30 7.74 -8.11
N VAL A 188 0.69 6.59 -8.44
CA VAL A 188 -0.75 6.38 -8.29
C VAL A 188 -1.16 6.37 -6.81
N ILE A 189 -0.40 5.72 -5.92
CA ILE A 189 -0.66 5.75 -4.47
C ILE A 189 -0.68 7.19 -3.95
N PHE A 190 0.34 7.99 -4.31
CA PHE A 190 0.45 9.39 -3.88
C PHE A 190 -0.70 10.25 -4.42
N PHE A 191 -1.04 10.10 -5.71
CA PHE A 191 -2.16 10.82 -6.32
C PHE A 191 -3.49 10.45 -5.65
N MET A 192 -3.77 9.16 -5.47
CA MET A 192 -5.00 8.67 -4.85
C MET A 192 -5.14 9.11 -3.39
N ALA A 193 -4.04 9.12 -2.62
CA ALA A 193 -4.02 9.65 -1.26
C ALA A 193 -4.40 11.13 -1.23
N ARG A 194 -3.81 11.96 -2.10
CA ARG A 194 -4.11 13.40 -2.19
C ARG A 194 -5.53 13.67 -2.68
N TRP A 195 -6.05 12.88 -3.64
CA TRP A 195 -7.43 13.01 -4.12
C TRP A 195 -8.45 12.67 -3.03
N CYS A 196 -8.29 11.52 -2.35
CA CYS A 196 -9.22 11.04 -1.32
C CYS A 196 -9.13 11.82 0.00
N GLU A 197 -8.06 12.60 0.19
CA GLU A 197 -8.00 13.66 1.19
C GLU A 197 -8.78 14.90 0.73
N ASN A 198 -8.37 15.54 -0.37
CA ASN A 198 -8.96 16.81 -0.85
C ASN A 198 -10.48 16.72 -1.05
N HIS A 199 -10.97 15.59 -1.58
CA HIS A 199 -12.37 15.38 -1.88
C HIS A 199 -13.14 14.64 -0.78
N ARG A 200 -12.60 14.50 0.45
CA ARG A 200 -13.18 13.70 1.57
C ARG A 200 -14.70 13.80 1.70
N ASN A 201 -15.27 15.00 1.62
CA ASN A 201 -16.71 15.23 1.81
C ASN A 201 -17.56 14.81 0.60
N ARG A 202 -16.97 14.74 -0.59
CA ARG A 202 -17.60 14.36 -1.87
C ARG A 202 -17.33 12.90 -2.28
N MET A 203 -16.39 12.19 -1.65
CA MET A 203 -16.07 10.78 -1.97
C MET A 203 -17.28 9.83 -1.94
N LYS A 204 -18.36 10.16 -1.21
CA LYS A 204 -19.62 9.39 -1.21
C LYS A 204 -20.37 9.45 -2.56
N ASN A 205 -20.06 10.43 -3.40
CA ASN A 205 -20.64 10.59 -4.72
C ASN A 205 -19.79 9.81 -5.75
N LEU A 206 -20.47 9.13 -6.68
CA LEU A 206 -19.82 8.23 -7.63
C LEU A 206 -18.92 8.98 -8.62
N ASP A 207 -19.39 10.13 -9.11
CA ASP A 207 -18.67 11.03 -10.01
C ASP A 207 -17.28 11.41 -9.47
N THR A 208 -17.21 11.85 -8.22
CA THR A 208 -15.98 12.35 -7.60
C THR A 208 -15.00 11.21 -7.29
N ALA A 209 -15.51 10.02 -6.97
CA ALA A 209 -14.69 8.84 -6.76
C ALA A 209 -14.14 8.27 -8.08
N LEU A 210 -15.00 8.08 -9.09
CA LEU A 210 -14.59 7.60 -10.41
C LEU A 210 -13.68 8.58 -11.14
N LEU A 211 -13.92 9.90 -11.05
CA LEU A 211 -13.06 10.90 -11.68
C LEU A 211 -11.63 10.84 -11.14
N GLY A 212 -11.47 10.73 -9.82
CA GLY A 212 -10.14 10.59 -9.18
C GLY A 212 -9.42 9.32 -9.62
N PHE A 213 -10.12 8.19 -9.60
CA PHE A 213 -9.60 6.91 -10.09
C PHE A 213 -9.24 6.97 -11.58
N ALA A 214 -10.11 7.55 -12.42
CA ALA A 214 -9.88 7.66 -13.86
C ALA A 214 -8.63 8.48 -14.15
N ILE A 215 -8.48 9.67 -13.54
CA ILE A 215 -7.30 10.53 -13.71
C ILE A 215 -6.02 9.84 -13.24
N ALA A 216 -6.08 9.08 -12.15
CA ALA A 216 -4.93 8.40 -11.55
C ALA A 216 -4.52 7.09 -12.24
N VAL A 217 -5.48 6.35 -12.80
CA VAL A 217 -5.28 4.97 -13.26
C VAL A 217 -5.30 4.87 -14.78
N VAL A 218 -6.22 5.52 -15.49
CA VAL A 218 -6.41 5.31 -16.94
C VAL A 218 -5.19 5.74 -17.77
N PRO A 219 -4.54 6.91 -17.54
CA PRO A 219 -3.34 7.28 -18.27
C PRO A 219 -2.17 6.30 -18.02
N VAL A 220 -1.98 5.88 -16.77
CA VAL A 220 -0.91 4.95 -16.39
C VAL A 220 -1.13 3.55 -16.98
N VAL A 221 -2.36 3.02 -16.87
CA VAL A 221 -2.72 1.71 -17.42
C VAL A 221 -2.69 1.70 -18.93
N GLY A 222 -3.12 2.78 -19.59
CA GLY A 222 -3.01 2.93 -21.05
C GLY A 222 -1.56 2.86 -21.53
N LEU A 223 -0.65 3.60 -20.89
CA LEU A 223 0.78 3.56 -21.21
C LEU A 223 1.42 2.19 -20.90
N LEU A 224 1.01 1.52 -19.82
CA LEU A 224 1.49 0.16 -19.49
C LEU A 224 0.96 -0.91 -20.46
N ALA A 225 -0.24 -0.73 -21.02
CA ALA A 225 -0.79 -1.62 -22.04
C ALA A 225 -0.01 -1.55 -23.37
N LEU A 226 0.58 -0.39 -23.69
CA LEU A 226 1.52 -0.23 -24.81
C LEU A 226 2.90 -0.86 -24.55
N GLN A 227 3.20 -1.26 -23.31
CA GLN A 227 4.45 -1.92 -22.87
C GLN A 227 4.26 -3.43 -22.58
N PRO A 228 3.22 -4.06 -23.17
CA PRO A 228 2.58 -5.28 -22.71
C PRO A 228 2.61 -5.60 -21.20
N HIS A 229 2.54 -4.60 -20.30
CA HIS A 229 2.79 -4.75 -18.86
C HIS A 229 1.50 -4.84 -18.04
N PHE A 230 0.61 -5.74 -18.47
CA PHE A 230 -0.72 -5.98 -17.89
C PHE A 230 -0.68 -6.28 -16.38
N SER A 231 0.38 -6.92 -15.90
CA SER A 231 0.49 -7.36 -14.50
C SER A 231 0.81 -6.22 -13.53
N CYS A 232 1.62 -5.24 -13.96
CA CYS A 232 1.73 -3.98 -13.22
C CYS A 232 0.40 -3.20 -13.25
N ALA A 233 -0.27 -3.17 -14.41
CA ALA A 233 -1.57 -2.51 -14.54
C ALA A 233 -2.64 -3.10 -13.60
N ILE A 234 -2.75 -4.43 -13.50
CA ILE A 234 -3.65 -5.14 -12.56
C ILE A 234 -3.34 -4.75 -11.10
N LEU A 235 -2.07 -4.75 -10.71
CA LEU A 235 -1.66 -4.35 -9.35
C LEU A 235 -2.02 -2.87 -9.06
N ILE A 236 -1.80 -1.97 -10.02
CA ILE A 236 -2.13 -0.54 -9.88
C ILE A 236 -3.65 -0.36 -9.74
N VAL A 237 -4.45 -1.02 -10.59
CA VAL A 237 -5.92 -1.03 -10.54
C VAL A 237 -6.41 -1.53 -9.18
N ALA A 238 -5.94 -2.69 -8.72
CA ALA A 238 -6.34 -3.29 -7.46
C ALA A 238 -5.94 -2.41 -6.25
N THR A 239 -4.72 -1.85 -6.25
CA THR A 239 -4.26 -0.93 -5.21
C THR A 239 -5.13 0.34 -5.18
N ALA A 240 -5.42 0.93 -6.34
CA ALA A 240 -6.28 2.11 -6.44
C ALA A 240 -7.73 1.84 -5.99
N PHE A 241 -8.28 0.64 -6.23
CA PHE A 241 -9.58 0.24 -5.70
C PHE A 241 -9.60 0.11 -4.18
N ILE A 242 -8.56 -0.47 -3.56
CA ILE A 242 -8.43 -0.48 -2.09
C ILE A 242 -8.33 0.95 -1.55
N MET A 243 -7.57 1.83 -2.22
CA MET A 243 -7.46 3.23 -1.83
C MET A 243 -8.76 4.03 -2.03
N LEU A 244 -9.60 3.71 -3.02
CA LEU A 244 -10.95 4.26 -3.12
C LEU A 244 -11.80 3.87 -1.92
N TYR A 245 -11.79 2.59 -1.53
CA TYR A 245 -12.57 2.06 -0.41
C TYR A 245 -12.21 2.76 0.90
N ILE A 246 -10.93 2.77 1.25
CA ILE A 246 -10.40 3.46 2.44
C ILE A 246 -10.52 4.99 2.30
N GLY A 247 -10.53 5.49 1.07
CA GLY A 247 -10.85 6.87 0.70
C GLY A 247 -12.31 7.26 1.00
N GLY A 248 -13.22 6.32 1.24
CA GLY A 248 -14.57 6.58 1.72
C GLY A 248 -15.63 6.70 0.61
N ILE A 249 -15.46 5.99 -0.51
CA ILE A 249 -16.56 5.71 -1.43
C ILE A 249 -17.71 5.02 -0.69
N GLY A 250 -18.96 5.37 -1.03
CA GLY A 250 -20.12 4.75 -0.40
C GLY A 250 -20.25 3.26 -0.75
N ASN A 251 -20.51 2.40 0.25
CA ASN A 251 -20.71 0.96 0.07
C ASN A 251 -21.73 0.61 -1.05
N LYS A 252 -22.76 1.45 -1.21
CA LYS A 252 -23.79 1.33 -2.27
C LYS A 252 -23.24 1.40 -3.71
N TRP A 253 -22.04 1.92 -3.90
CA TRP A 253 -21.36 2.02 -5.19
C TRP A 253 -20.18 1.05 -5.28
N PHE A 254 -19.41 0.90 -4.21
CA PHE A 254 -18.21 0.07 -4.20
C PHE A 254 -18.49 -1.40 -4.50
N TRP A 255 -19.44 -2.02 -3.78
CA TRP A 255 -19.71 -3.45 -3.95
C TRP A 255 -20.28 -3.82 -5.33
N PRO A 256 -21.19 -3.03 -5.95
CA PRO A 256 -21.56 -3.25 -7.35
C PRO A 256 -20.40 -3.14 -8.34
N ILE A 257 -19.45 -2.21 -8.15
CA ILE A 257 -18.28 -2.08 -9.04
C ILE A 257 -17.32 -3.27 -8.87
N VAL A 258 -17.08 -3.70 -7.63
CA VAL A 258 -16.28 -4.92 -7.34
C VAL A 258 -16.98 -6.17 -7.90
N GLY A 259 -18.30 -6.25 -7.80
CA GLY A 259 -19.10 -7.33 -8.40
C GLY A 259 -19.01 -7.36 -9.92
N LEU A 260 -19.10 -6.21 -10.58
CA LEU A 260 -18.92 -6.08 -12.04
C LEU A 260 -17.50 -6.47 -12.47
N GLY A 261 -16.48 -6.07 -11.70
CA GLY A 261 -15.09 -6.50 -11.91
C GLY A 261 -14.92 -8.02 -11.73
N GLY A 262 -15.57 -8.60 -10.72
CA GLY A 262 -15.64 -10.05 -10.51
C GLY A 262 -16.30 -10.79 -11.67
N ILE A 263 -17.41 -10.26 -12.20
CA ILE A 263 -18.05 -10.80 -13.41
C ILE A 263 -17.11 -10.72 -14.61
N ALA A 264 -16.39 -9.60 -14.82
CA ALA A 264 -15.42 -9.48 -15.89
C ALA A 264 -14.27 -10.50 -15.77
N VAL A 265 -13.79 -10.77 -14.55
CA VAL A 265 -12.81 -11.83 -14.27
C VAL A 265 -13.39 -13.23 -14.54
N VAL A 266 -14.63 -13.51 -14.12
CA VAL A 266 -15.29 -14.80 -14.41
C VAL A 266 -15.53 -14.99 -15.91
N MET A 267 -15.92 -13.95 -16.65
CA MET A 267 -16.04 -14.00 -18.11
C MET A 267 -14.68 -14.24 -18.78
N PHE A 268 -13.61 -13.60 -18.30
CA PHE A 268 -12.24 -13.89 -18.74
C PHE A 268 -11.83 -15.34 -18.44
N ILE A 269 -12.28 -15.92 -17.32
CA ILE A 269 -12.03 -17.33 -16.98
C ILE A 269 -12.83 -18.29 -17.88
N CYS A 270 -14.10 -17.99 -18.17
CA CYS A 270 -14.95 -18.86 -18.98
C CYS A 270 -14.65 -18.79 -20.49
N PHE A 271 -14.15 -17.66 -20.99
CA PHE A 271 -14.02 -17.38 -22.43
C PHE A 271 -12.63 -16.84 -22.85
N GLY A 272 -11.62 -16.93 -21.99
CA GLY A 272 -10.27 -16.37 -22.23
C GLY A 272 -9.51 -16.97 -23.42
N ASP A 273 -9.96 -18.13 -23.92
CA ASP A 273 -9.48 -18.83 -25.12
C ASP A 273 -10.13 -18.31 -26.41
N GLN A 274 -11.21 -17.53 -26.29
CA GLN A 274 -11.89 -16.86 -27.41
C GLN A 274 -11.43 -15.41 -27.60
N ILE A 275 -10.45 -14.95 -26.81
CA ILE A 275 -9.89 -13.60 -26.90
C ILE A 275 -8.98 -13.52 -28.15
N PRO A 276 -9.23 -12.59 -29.11
CA PRO A 276 -8.47 -12.47 -30.35
C PRO A 276 -7.12 -11.76 -30.16
N VAL A 277 -6.35 -12.19 -29.15
CA VAL A 277 -5.02 -11.68 -28.82
C VAL A 277 -4.16 -12.88 -28.42
N ASP A 278 -3.36 -13.38 -29.38
CA ASP A 278 -2.64 -14.67 -29.26
C ASP A 278 -1.77 -14.76 -28.00
N TYR A 279 -1.14 -13.65 -27.59
CA TYR A 279 -0.36 -13.58 -26.34
C TYR A 279 -1.20 -13.89 -25.09
N ILE A 280 -2.46 -13.44 -25.05
CA ILE A 280 -3.38 -13.69 -23.94
C ILE A 280 -3.90 -15.13 -24.04
N ALA A 281 -4.37 -15.55 -25.22
CA ALA A 281 -4.88 -16.90 -25.45
C ALA A 281 -3.83 -17.99 -25.15
N ASN A 282 -2.57 -17.79 -25.55
CA ASN A 282 -1.47 -18.75 -25.31
C ASN A 282 -1.02 -18.79 -23.84
N ARG A 283 -1.15 -17.70 -23.08
CA ARG A 283 -1.01 -17.74 -21.61
C ARG A 283 -2.21 -18.41 -20.95
N TRP A 284 -3.39 -18.24 -21.53
CA TRP A 284 -4.64 -18.79 -21.02
C TRP A 284 -4.71 -20.33 -21.13
N THR A 285 -4.42 -20.87 -22.32
CA THR A 285 -4.39 -22.32 -22.57
C THR A 285 -3.29 -23.01 -21.78
N ALA A 286 -2.10 -22.40 -21.70
CA ALA A 286 -0.97 -22.91 -20.93
C ALA A 286 -1.20 -22.87 -19.41
N TRP A 287 -1.92 -21.88 -18.88
CA TRP A 287 -2.31 -21.86 -17.47
C TRP A 287 -3.34 -22.95 -17.11
N LYS A 288 -4.33 -23.19 -18.00
CA LYS A 288 -5.33 -24.24 -17.79
C LYS A 288 -4.76 -25.66 -17.90
N ASN A 289 -3.81 -25.89 -18.81
CA ASN A 289 -3.23 -27.21 -19.08
C ASN A 289 -1.69 -27.18 -19.17
N PRO A 290 -0.96 -26.79 -18.10
CA PRO A 290 0.50 -26.60 -18.18
C PRO A 290 1.25 -27.90 -18.52
N ALA A 291 0.65 -29.06 -18.22
CA ALA A 291 1.16 -30.38 -18.61
C ALA A 291 1.24 -30.58 -20.14
N MET A 292 0.36 -29.97 -20.93
CA MET A 292 0.40 -30.08 -22.40
C MET A 292 1.34 -29.06 -23.05
N TYR A 293 1.73 -28.01 -22.33
CA TYR A 293 2.62 -26.94 -22.82
C TYR A 293 4.00 -26.95 -22.12
N GLN A 294 4.42 -28.12 -21.62
CA GLN A 294 5.69 -28.31 -20.88
C GLN A 294 6.94 -27.94 -21.68
N GLN A 295 6.91 -27.94 -23.01
CA GLN A 295 8.05 -27.55 -23.86
C GLN A 295 8.03 -26.05 -24.25
N GLY A 296 7.14 -25.26 -23.66
CA GLY A 296 6.97 -23.83 -23.98
C GLY A 296 6.38 -23.04 -22.81
N THR A 297 5.26 -22.35 -23.05
CA THR A 297 4.63 -21.42 -22.08
C THR A 297 4.18 -22.06 -20.76
N GLY A 298 4.09 -23.40 -20.66
CA GLY A 298 3.82 -24.12 -19.42
C GLY A 298 5.06 -24.53 -18.61
N TYR A 299 6.27 -24.39 -19.16
CA TYR A 299 7.51 -24.95 -18.57
C TYR A 299 7.83 -24.36 -17.18
N GLN A 300 7.92 -23.03 -17.07
CA GLN A 300 8.21 -22.33 -15.81
C GLN A 300 7.20 -22.69 -14.71
N THR A 301 5.91 -22.73 -15.06
CA THR A 301 4.83 -23.16 -14.17
C THR A 301 5.02 -24.60 -13.70
N MET A 302 5.34 -25.53 -14.61
CA MET A 302 5.54 -26.94 -14.25
C MET A 302 6.75 -27.13 -13.33
N GLN A 303 7.86 -26.45 -13.61
CA GLN A 303 9.08 -26.51 -12.80
C GLN A 303 8.89 -25.82 -11.43
N SER A 304 8.09 -24.75 -11.36
CA SER A 304 7.65 -24.16 -10.09
C SER A 304 6.86 -25.15 -9.24
N LEU A 305 5.89 -25.85 -9.83
CA LEU A 305 5.09 -26.87 -9.13
C LEU A 305 5.96 -28.07 -8.68
N MET A 306 6.95 -28.48 -9.49
CA MET A 306 7.91 -29.51 -9.09
C MET A 306 8.85 -29.06 -7.97
N ALA A 307 9.29 -27.80 -7.93
CA ALA A 307 10.07 -27.23 -6.82
C ALA A 307 9.26 -27.28 -5.50
N LEU A 308 8.02 -26.78 -5.53
CA LEU A 308 7.11 -26.83 -4.37
C LEU A 308 6.83 -28.28 -3.91
N GLY A 309 6.60 -29.19 -4.84
CA GLY A 309 6.29 -30.59 -4.54
C GLY A 309 7.47 -31.37 -3.96
N SER A 310 8.71 -31.05 -4.35
CA SER A 310 9.92 -31.76 -3.91
C SER A 310 10.45 -31.31 -2.55
N GLY A 311 10.19 -30.07 -2.12
CA GLY A 311 10.61 -29.59 -0.80
C GLY A 311 9.80 -30.12 0.39
N GLY A 312 8.56 -30.58 0.17
CA GLY A 312 7.72 -31.13 1.23
C GLY A 312 7.51 -30.16 2.41
N LEU A 313 7.66 -30.65 3.66
CA LEU A 313 7.41 -29.83 4.86
C LEU A 313 8.59 -28.94 5.28
N PHE A 314 9.83 -29.42 5.14
CA PHE A 314 11.03 -28.78 5.71
C PHE A 314 12.12 -28.43 4.67
N GLY A 315 11.93 -28.83 3.41
CA GLY A 315 12.87 -28.56 2.32
C GLY A 315 13.98 -29.60 2.17
N VAL A 316 14.71 -29.49 1.06
CA VAL A 316 15.93 -30.27 0.78
C VAL A 316 17.20 -29.66 1.41
N GLY A 317 17.07 -28.52 2.10
CA GLY A 317 18.14 -27.73 2.68
C GLY A 317 18.50 -26.51 1.83
N LEU A 318 18.90 -25.42 2.49
CA LEU A 318 19.39 -24.20 1.84
C LEU A 318 20.60 -24.54 0.95
N GLY A 319 20.59 -24.05 -0.29
CA GLY A 319 21.62 -24.34 -1.28
C GLY A 319 21.34 -25.58 -2.14
N ASN A 320 20.50 -26.51 -1.71
CA ASN A 320 20.33 -27.83 -2.32
C ASN A 320 19.20 -27.93 -3.36
N SER A 321 18.52 -26.84 -3.73
CA SER A 321 17.51 -26.88 -4.80
C SER A 321 18.11 -27.43 -6.09
N ARG A 322 17.39 -28.35 -6.72
CA ARG A 322 17.68 -28.89 -8.04
C ARG A 322 17.07 -28.01 -9.11
N GLN A 323 15.89 -27.43 -8.89
CA GLN A 323 15.20 -26.66 -9.92
C GLN A 323 15.91 -25.35 -10.30
N LYS A 324 16.67 -24.75 -9.38
CA LYS A 324 17.54 -23.62 -9.72
C LYS A 324 18.74 -23.96 -10.61
N GLN A 325 19.07 -25.24 -10.81
CA GLN A 325 20.15 -25.67 -11.71
C GLN A 325 19.68 -25.58 -13.17
N LEU A 326 19.34 -24.37 -13.62
CA LEU A 326 18.89 -24.01 -14.98
C LEU A 326 17.53 -24.61 -15.40
N PHE A 327 16.96 -25.54 -14.64
CA PHE A 327 15.64 -26.13 -14.91
C PHE A 327 14.48 -25.13 -14.76
N LEU A 328 14.59 -24.14 -13.87
CA LEU A 328 13.60 -23.06 -13.68
C LEU A 328 14.18 -21.70 -14.13
N PRO A 329 13.87 -21.24 -15.36
CA PRO A 329 14.27 -19.92 -15.86
C PRO A 329 13.68 -18.78 -15.03
N GLU A 330 14.45 -17.70 -14.81
CA GLU A 330 14.06 -16.55 -13.97
C GLU A 330 13.75 -16.93 -12.50
N SER A 331 14.26 -18.08 -12.02
CA SER A 331 14.08 -18.58 -10.64
C SER A 331 14.50 -17.61 -9.53
N HIS A 332 15.43 -16.70 -9.82
CA HIS A 332 15.89 -15.66 -8.89
C HIS A 332 15.02 -14.38 -8.91
N ASN A 333 14.03 -14.32 -9.81
CA ASN A 333 13.15 -13.20 -10.08
C ASN A 333 11.71 -13.52 -9.62
N ASP A 334 10.74 -13.74 -10.51
CA ASP A 334 9.32 -13.93 -10.14
C ASP A 334 9.03 -15.30 -9.51
N TYR A 335 9.87 -16.31 -9.72
CA TYR A 335 9.71 -17.66 -9.15
C TYR A 335 10.56 -17.94 -7.89
N ILE A 336 11.11 -16.90 -7.22
CA ILE A 336 11.99 -17.09 -6.05
C ILE A 336 11.30 -17.83 -4.88
N LEU A 337 9.98 -17.69 -4.73
CA LEU A 337 9.21 -18.40 -3.71
C LEU A 337 9.10 -19.92 -3.98
N SER A 338 9.26 -20.36 -5.23
CA SER A 338 9.32 -21.78 -5.60
C SER A 338 10.63 -22.42 -5.12
N ILE A 339 11.75 -21.71 -5.27
CA ILE A 339 13.07 -22.14 -4.77
C ILE A 339 13.09 -22.15 -3.24
N VAL A 340 12.49 -21.13 -2.59
CA VAL A 340 12.23 -21.16 -1.13
C VAL A 340 11.45 -22.42 -0.73
N GLY A 341 10.41 -22.78 -1.49
CA GLY A 341 9.60 -23.97 -1.25
C GLY A 341 10.39 -25.27 -1.38
N GLU A 342 11.30 -25.38 -2.35
CA GLU A 342 12.17 -26.54 -2.50
C GLU A 342 13.22 -26.61 -1.36
N GLU A 343 13.94 -25.51 -1.08
CA GLU A 343 15.06 -25.50 -0.14
C GLU A 343 14.64 -25.53 1.34
N LEU A 344 13.49 -24.93 1.68
CA LEU A 344 13.02 -24.73 3.06
C LEU A 344 11.60 -25.27 3.33
N GLY A 345 10.97 -25.87 2.32
CA GLY A 345 9.67 -26.53 2.43
C GLY A 345 8.51 -25.58 2.68
N LEU A 346 7.36 -26.17 2.96
CA LEU A 346 6.16 -25.46 3.42
C LEU A 346 6.43 -24.60 4.66
N PHE A 347 7.29 -25.05 5.58
CA PHE A 347 7.68 -24.27 6.77
C PHE A 347 8.35 -22.94 6.40
N GLY A 348 9.32 -22.94 5.48
CA GLY A 348 9.96 -21.72 4.99
C GLY A 348 8.98 -20.73 4.38
N ILE A 349 8.08 -21.22 3.51
CA ILE A 349 7.01 -20.40 2.90
C ILE A 349 6.11 -19.78 4.00
N LEU A 350 5.66 -20.57 4.97
CA LEU A 350 4.78 -20.09 6.05
C LEU A 350 5.47 -19.03 6.92
N VAL A 351 6.76 -19.18 7.21
CA VAL A 351 7.55 -18.17 7.96
C VAL A 351 7.63 -16.85 7.19
N ILE A 352 7.87 -16.90 5.88
CA ILE A 352 7.95 -15.69 5.03
C ILE A 352 6.58 -15.01 4.91
N LEU A 353 5.50 -15.77 4.70
CA LEU A 353 4.14 -15.24 4.69
C LEU A 353 3.75 -14.63 6.04
N LEU A 354 4.20 -15.21 7.16
CA LEU A 354 4.02 -14.64 8.50
C LEU A 354 4.79 -13.32 8.67
N LEU A 355 6.05 -13.23 8.20
CA LEU A 355 6.83 -11.99 8.24
C LEU A 355 6.16 -10.87 7.42
N PHE A 356 5.64 -11.17 6.23
CA PHE A 356 4.85 -10.21 5.46
C PHE A 356 3.54 -9.82 6.17
N ALA A 357 2.81 -10.77 6.75
CA ALA A 357 1.58 -10.49 7.50
C ALA A 357 1.86 -9.57 8.71
N LEU A 358 2.95 -9.80 9.44
CA LEU A 358 3.40 -8.95 10.55
C LEU A 358 3.82 -7.56 10.06
N LEU A 359 4.53 -7.45 8.93
CA LEU A 359 4.89 -6.17 8.32
C LEU A 359 3.65 -5.36 7.94
N ILE A 360 2.70 -5.97 7.23
CA ILE A 360 1.45 -5.35 6.80
C ILE A 360 0.62 -4.91 8.01
N TRP A 361 0.48 -5.78 9.02
CA TRP A 361 -0.21 -5.46 10.27
C TRP A 361 0.43 -4.28 11.00
N ARG A 362 1.76 -4.26 11.15
CA ARG A 362 2.48 -3.16 11.80
C ARG A 362 2.37 -1.86 11.00
N GLY A 363 2.40 -1.93 9.66
CA GLY A 363 2.13 -0.78 8.79
C GLY A 363 0.70 -0.23 8.97
N VAL A 364 -0.31 -1.08 9.13
CA VAL A 364 -1.69 -0.64 9.46
C VAL A 364 -1.75 0.00 10.86
N VAL A 365 -0.96 -0.48 11.84
CA VAL A 365 -0.83 0.18 13.15
C VAL A 365 -0.21 1.57 13.02
N ILE A 366 0.87 1.73 12.24
CA ILE A 366 1.49 3.03 11.93
C ILE A 366 0.48 3.96 11.27
N ALA A 367 -0.24 3.48 10.24
CA ALA A 367 -1.26 4.26 9.53
C ALA A 367 -2.32 4.82 10.49
N ARG A 368 -2.81 4.00 11.43
CA ARG A 368 -3.82 4.40 12.43
C ARG A 368 -3.34 5.48 13.41
N LYS A 369 -2.03 5.66 13.59
CA LYS A 369 -1.44 6.73 14.43
C LYS A 369 -1.02 7.98 13.64
N ALA A 370 -1.12 7.97 12.31
CA ALA A 370 -0.70 9.08 11.46
C ALA A 370 -1.41 10.40 11.86
N ARG A 371 -0.68 11.52 11.79
CA ARG A 371 -1.17 12.85 12.21
C ARG A 371 -2.37 13.33 11.39
N ASP A 372 -2.41 12.98 10.11
CA ASP A 372 -3.36 13.46 9.10
C ASP A 372 -3.88 12.34 8.16
N ARG A 373 -4.79 12.70 7.26
CA ARG A 373 -5.48 11.76 6.35
C ARG A 373 -4.65 11.35 5.14
N PHE A 374 -3.77 12.21 4.62
CA PHE A 374 -2.86 11.86 3.52
C PHE A 374 -1.78 10.90 4.01
N GLY A 375 -1.19 11.13 5.18
CA GLY A 375 -0.28 10.19 5.84
C GLY A 375 -0.91 8.81 6.06
N PHE A 376 -2.12 8.75 6.60
CA PHE A 376 -2.90 7.50 6.72
C PHE A 376 -3.10 6.80 5.37
N LEU A 377 -3.57 7.51 4.35
CA LEU A 377 -3.84 6.94 3.02
C LEU A 377 -2.56 6.46 2.30
N LEU A 378 -1.43 7.16 2.45
CA LEU A 378 -0.15 6.72 1.91
C LEU A 378 0.29 5.37 2.50
N VAL A 379 0.31 5.25 3.82
CA VAL A 379 0.76 4.01 4.47
C VAL A 379 -0.17 2.84 4.12
N ILE A 380 -1.49 3.05 4.12
CA ILE A 380 -2.43 2.01 3.69
C ILE A 380 -2.23 1.66 2.20
N GLY A 381 -1.99 2.61 1.31
CA GLY A 381 -1.72 2.35 -0.11
C GLY A 381 -0.45 1.52 -0.34
N ILE A 382 0.65 1.87 0.34
CA ILE A 382 1.92 1.13 0.27
C ILE A 382 1.76 -0.29 0.84
N MET A 383 1.11 -0.44 2.01
CA MET A 383 0.86 -1.76 2.61
C MET A 383 -0.08 -2.62 1.75
N ALA A 384 -1.12 -2.03 1.16
CA ALA A 384 -2.03 -2.73 0.25
C ALA A 384 -1.30 -3.20 -1.03
N LYS A 385 -0.42 -2.38 -1.60
CA LYS A 385 0.40 -2.76 -2.75
C LYS A 385 1.34 -3.92 -2.41
N ILE A 386 2.04 -3.86 -1.26
CA ILE A 386 2.93 -4.95 -0.81
C ILE A 386 2.13 -6.23 -0.58
N ALA A 387 0.98 -6.15 0.10
CA ALA A 387 0.08 -7.29 0.31
C ALA A 387 -0.37 -7.93 -1.01
N LEU A 388 -0.80 -7.12 -1.99
CA LEU A 388 -1.19 -7.58 -3.31
C LEU A 388 -0.01 -8.20 -4.08
N GLN A 389 1.20 -7.65 -4.00
CA GLN A 389 2.39 -8.26 -4.62
C GLN A 389 2.70 -9.64 -4.05
N VAL A 390 2.65 -9.81 -2.72
CA VAL A 390 2.90 -11.10 -2.05
C VAL A 390 1.81 -12.12 -2.44
N LEU A 391 0.54 -11.73 -2.43
CA LEU A 391 -0.58 -12.61 -2.80
C LEU A 391 -0.54 -13.01 -4.28
N LEU A 392 -0.24 -12.08 -5.19
CA LEU A 392 -0.12 -12.37 -6.63
C LEU A 392 1.09 -13.27 -6.92
N ASN A 393 2.23 -13.06 -6.26
CA ASN A 393 3.41 -13.91 -6.43
C ASN A 393 3.13 -15.34 -5.95
N LEU A 394 2.58 -15.51 -4.74
CA LEU A 394 2.16 -16.81 -4.21
C LEU A 394 1.17 -17.52 -5.16
N ALA A 395 0.20 -16.78 -5.70
CA ALA A 395 -0.82 -17.34 -6.60
C ALA A 395 -0.25 -17.74 -7.98
N VAL A 396 0.78 -17.07 -8.51
CA VAL A 396 1.51 -17.52 -9.70
C VAL A 396 2.31 -18.79 -9.41
N VAL A 397 3.08 -18.78 -8.32
CA VAL A 397 4.00 -19.85 -7.93
C VAL A 397 3.26 -21.18 -7.68
N THR A 398 2.04 -21.09 -7.16
CA THR A 398 1.10 -22.22 -6.94
C THR A 398 0.16 -22.52 -8.12
N ASN A 399 0.34 -21.85 -9.26
CA ASN A 399 -0.54 -21.91 -10.45
C ASN A 399 -2.03 -21.58 -10.22
N ALA A 400 -2.38 -20.93 -9.11
CA ALA A 400 -3.74 -20.47 -8.83
C ALA A 400 -4.20 -19.31 -9.75
N ILE A 401 -3.26 -18.57 -10.36
CA ILE A 401 -3.51 -17.59 -11.43
C ILE A 401 -2.47 -17.73 -12.55
N PRO A 402 -2.77 -17.31 -13.80
CA PRO A 402 -1.79 -17.29 -14.89
C PRO A 402 -0.57 -16.44 -14.57
N VAL A 403 0.59 -16.82 -15.12
CA VAL A 403 1.90 -16.22 -14.84
C VAL A 403 1.90 -14.71 -15.06
N THR A 404 2.25 -13.94 -14.02
CA THR A 404 2.20 -12.47 -14.04
C THR A 404 3.55 -11.77 -14.06
N GLY A 405 4.70 -12.47 -13.91
CA GLY A 405 6.00 -11.78 -13.92
C GLY A 405 6.19 -10.78 -12.77
N MET A 406 5.53 -11.01 -11.63
CA MET A 406 5.48 -10.08 -10.51
C MET A 406 6.43 -10.49 -9.39
N ALA A 407 7.53 -9.72 -9.28
CA ALA A 407 8.52 -9.82 -8.22
C ALA A 407 7.91 -9.75 -6.80
N LEU A 408 8.36 -10.67 -5.94
CA LEU A 408 8.08 -10.71 -4.50
C LEU A 408 8.86 -9.58 -3.80
N PRO A 409 8.21 -8.70 -3.02
CA PRO A 409 8.87 -7.53 -2.41
C PRO A 409 10.05 -7.92 -1.52
N PHE A 410 11.13 -7.13 -1.55
CA PHE A 410 12.41 -7.35 -0.84
C PHE A 410 13.17 -8.65 -1.16
N PHE A 411 12.53 -9.63 -1.81
CA PHE A 411 13.08 -10.96 -2.10
C PHE A 411 13.61 -11.07 -3.52
N SER A 412 12.74 -10.88 -4.53
CA SER A 412 13.11 -11.10 -5.93
C SER A 412 14.23 -10.17 -6.40
N TYR A 413 15.08 -10.68 -7.29
CA TYR A 413 16.05 -9.86 -8.02
C TYR A 413 15.35 -8.76 -8.83
N GLY A 414 15.86 -7.54 -8.72
CA GLY A 414 15.22 -6.38 -9.36
C GLY A 414 15.63 -5.08 -8.69
N GLY A 415 16.84 -4.59 -8.99
CA GLY A 415 17.44 -3.45 -8.30
C GLY A 415 16.57 -2.19 -8.22
N THR A 416 15.90 -1.85 -9.32
CA THR A 416 14.94 -0.72 -9.39
C THR A 416 13.74 -0.91 -8.47
N ALA A 417 13.15 -2.10 -8.46
CA ALA A 417 12.02 -2.46 -7.63
C ALA A 417 12.41 -2.48 -6.15
N LEU A 418 13.60 -2.98 -5.81
CA LEU A 418 14.13 -3.00 -4.45
C LEU A 418 14.36 -1.58 -3.91
N VAL A 419 15.01 -0.71 -4.69
CA VAL A 419 15.22 0.70 -4.34
C VAL A 419 13.89 1.44 -4.17
N ALA A 420 12.93 1.22 -5.08
CA ALA A 420 11.59 1.80 -4.99
C ALA A 420 10.85 1.36 -3.71
N GLN A 421 10.91 0.07 -3.36
CA GLN A 421 10.29 -0.48 -2.16
C GLN A 421 10.94 0.05 -0.87
N LEU A 422 12.28 0.12 -0.82
CA LEU A 422 12.97 0.67 0.35
C LEU A 422 12.74 2.20 0.49
N ALA A 423 12.59 2.93 -0.61
CA ALA A 423 12.17 4.34 -0.58
C ALA A 423 10.73 4.51 -0.03
N GLU A 424 9.78 3.66 -0.42
CA GLU A 424 8.42 3.64 0.15
C GLU A 424 8.43 3.32 1.66
N ILE A 425 9.23 2.34 2.09
CA ILE A 425 9.44 2.07 3.52
C ILE A 425 9.97 3.31 4.23
N GLY A 426 10.90 4.04 3.63
CA GLY A 426 11.36 5.34 4.14
C GLY A 426 10.21 6.31 4.38
N VAL A 427 9.27 6.45 3.43
CA VAL A 427 8.08 7.30 3.58
C VAL A 427 7.17 6.80 4.71
N VAL A 428 6.95 5.49 4.86
CA VAL A 428 6.18 4.92 5.98
C VAL A 428 6.86 5.22 7.33
N LEU A 429 8.18 5.10 7.40
CA LEU A 429 8.95 5.42 8.61
C LEU A 429 8.91 6.91 8.94
N ASN A 430 8.96 7.80 7.94
CA ASN A 430 8.78 9.25 8.14
C ASN A 430 7.42 9.58 8.78
N ILE A 431 6.35 8.92 8.29
CA ILE A 431 5.00 9.07 8.83
C ILE A 431 4.91 8.48 10.25
N SER A 432 5.63 7.40 10.57
CA SER A 432 5.70 6.84 11.93
C SER A 432 6.34 7.80 12.94
N ARG A 433 7.44 8.49 12.56
CA ARG A 433 8.09 9.51 13.41
C ARG A 433 7.19 10.71 13.67
N GLN A 434 6.34 11.05 12.70
CA GLN A 434 5.38 12.18 12.79
C GLN A 434 3.99 11.74 13.28
N ALA A 435 3.83 10.51 13.76
CA ALA A 435 2.61 10.02 14.38
C ALA A 435 2.28 10.80 15.66
N ARG A 436 1.03 10.70 16.12
CA ARG A 436 0.64 11.27 17.42
C ARG A 436 1.25 10.44 18.55
N PRO A 437 1.77 11.06 19.63
CA PRO A 437 2.17 10.32 20.84
C PRO A 437 1.00 9.48 21.37
N ASP A 438 1.29 8.28 21.88
CA ASP A 438 0.27 7.49 22.57
C ASP A 438 -0.11 8.18 23.88
N GLU A 439 -1.41 8.40 24.12
CA GLU A 439 -1.93 9.10 25.31
C GLU A 439 -1.52 8.43 26.64
N ASN A 440 -1.15 7.15 26.61
CA ASN A 440 -0.62 6.41 27.76
C ASN A 440 0.78 6.89 28.18
N ASN A 441 1.61 7.38 27.24
CA ASN A 441 2.93 7.93 27.54
C ASN A 441 2.89 9.40 28.00
N ILE A 442 1.70 10.02 28.02
CA ILE A 442 1.46 11.38 28.55
C ILE A 442 1.02 11.32 30.04
N LYS A 443 1.13 10.13 30.66
CA LYS A 443 0.77 9.86 32.07
C LYS A 443 1.93 9.26 32.88
N GLN A 444 3.15 9.48 32.41
CA GLN A 444 4.42 9.23 33.10
C GLN A 444 5.22 10.53 33.10
#